data_AF-A0A3D0UL61-F1
#
_entry.id   AF-A0A3D0UL61-F1
#
_cell.length_a   1.000
_cell.length_b   1.000
_cell.length_c   1.000
_cell.angle_alpha   90.00
_cell.angle_beta   90.00
_cell.angle_gamma   90.00
#
_symmetry.space_group_name_H-M   'P 1'
#
loop_
_entity.id
_entity.type
_entity.pdbx_description
1 polymer ?
#
loop_
_entity_poly.entity_id
_entity_poly.type
_entity_poly.pdbx_seq_one_letter_code
_entity_poly.pdbx_strand_id
1 'polypeptide(L)' 'MAQDPEFRALCEDYDACVDALRYWLDSKEPEAETRANEYRTLVQELQAEIVQILEGLEPRRLD' A
#
# COMPACT_ATOMS: atom_id res chain seq x y z
N MET A 1 -10.40 1.11 15.97
CA MET A 1 -9.38 1.51 14.99
C MET A 1 -8.12 0.65 15.11
N ALA A 2 -7.24 0.77 16.12
CA ALA A 2 -6.03 -0.09 16.21
C ALA A 2 -6.25 -1.60 16.52
N GLN A 3 -7.47 -1.97 16.91
CA GLN A 3 -7.88 -3.37 17.17
C GLN A 3 -8.74 -3.95 16.04
N ASP A 4 -9.01 -3.17 14.99
CA ASP A 4 -9.74 -3.67 13.83
C ASP A 4 -8.78 -4.55 13.01
N PRO A 5 -9.10 -5.84 12.83
CA PRO A 5 -8.25 -6.77 12.11
C PRO A 5 -8.11 -6.41 10.62
N GLU A 6 -9.12 -5.82 10.00
CA GLU A 6 -9.05 -5.39 8.59
C GLU A 6 -8.14 -4.17 8.45
N PHE A 7 -8.29 -3.18 9.34
CA PHE A 7 -7.39 -2.03 9.37
C PHE A 7 -5.92 -2.43 9.62
N ARG A 8 -5.71 -3.44 10.47
CA ARG A 8 -4.35 -3.96 10.73
C ARG A 8 -3.78 -4.65 9.50
N ALA A 9 -4.55 -5.52 8.84
CA ALA A 9 -4.13 -6.16 7.61
C ALA A 9 -3.77 -5.12 6.54
N LEU A 10 -4.59 -4.08 6.40
CA LEU A 10 -4.32 -2.98 5.47
C LEU A 10 -3.00 -2.24 5.77
N CYS A 11 -2.70 -2.02 7.04
CA CYS A 11 -1.42 -1.43 7.46
C CYS A 11 -0.24 -2.38 7.18
N GLU A 12 -0.41 -3.68 7.42
CA GLU A 12 0.61 -4.70 7.11
C GLU A 12 0.87 -4.79 5.59
N ASP A 13 -0.17 -4.72 4.77
CA ASP A 13 -0.07 -4.69 3.31
C ASP A 13 0.64 -3.42 2.82
N TYR A 14 0.36 -2.27 3.44
CA TYR A 14 1.07 -1.01 3.17
C TYR A 14 2.57 -1.14 3.45
N ASP A 15 2.93 -1.64 4.63
CA ASP A 15 4.33 -1.82 5.02
C ASP A 15 5.06 -2.78 4.06
N ALA A 16 4.43 -3.90 3.71
CA ALA A 16 4.97 -4.85 2.75
C ALA A 16 5.20 -4.22 1.36
N CYS A 17 4.26 -3.39 0.90
CA CYS A 17 4.40 -2.69 -0.39
C CYS A 17 5.51 -1.63 -0.35
N VAL A 18 5.68 -0.92 0.77
CA VAL A 18 6.78 0.04 0.95
C VAL A 18 8.13 -0.66 0.93
N ASP A 19 8.25 -1.80 1.60
CA ASP A 19 9.51 -2.56 1.62
C ASP A 19 9.83 -3.17 0.24
N ALA A 20 8.82 -3.68 -0.47
CA ALA A 20 8.99 -4.11 -1.85
C ALA A 20 9.39 -2.95 -2.78
N LEU A 21 8.77 -1.77 -2.63
CA LEU A 21 9.15 -0.58 -3.39
C LEU A 21 10.61 -0.20 -3.16
N ARG A 22 11.07 -0.20 -1.89
CA ARG A 22 12.48 0.08 -1.56
C ARG A 22 13.42 -0.91 -2.23
N TYR A 23 13.10 -2.20 -2.17
CA TYR A 23 13.86 -3.24 -2.86
C TYR A 23 13.97 -2.98 -4.36
N TRP A 24 12.85 -2.68 -5.04
CA TRP A 24 12.85 -2.47 -6.48
C TRP A 24 13.55 -1.17 -6.91
N LEU A 25 13.51 -0.12 -6.08
CA LEU A 25 14.27 1.11 -6.34
C LEU A 25 15.79 0.91 -6.29
N ASP A 26 16.26 -0.03 -5.46
CA ASP A 26 17.69 -0.37 -5.34
C ASP A 26 18.12 -1.52 -6.26
N SER A 27 17.16 -2.20 -6.89
CA SER A 27 17.40 -3.36 -7.76
C SER A 27 18.01 -2.96 -9.11
N LYS A 28 18.82 -3.85 -9.66
CA LYS A 28 19.40 -3.75 -11.02
C LYS A 28 18.72 -4.67 -12.02
N GLU A 29 17.66 -5.35 -11.60
CA GLU A 29 16.90 -6.22 -12.49
C GLU A 29 16.24 -5.40 -13.61
N PRO A 30 16.09 -5.95 -14.82
CA PRO A 30 15.47 -5.25 -15.94
C PRO A 30 14.05 -4.73 -15.64
N GLU A 31 13.30 -5.45 -14.81
CA GLU A 31 11.95 -5.06 -14.39
C GLU A 31 11.89 -4.07 -13.23
N ALA A 32 13.03 -3.67 -12.66
CA ALA A 32 13.09 -2.86 -11.44
C ALA A 32 12.26 -1.57 -11.54
N GLU A 33 12.39 -0.83 -12.64
CA GLU A 33 11.64 0.41 -12.87
C GLU A 33 10.12 0.14 -12.97
N THR A 34 9.73 -0.89 -13.73
CA THR A 34 8.32 -1.26 -13.88
C THR A 34 7.72 -1.66 -12.53
N ARG A 35 8.40 -2.52 -11.78
CA ARG A 35 7.95 -2.95 -10.45
C ARG A 35 7.89 -1.80 -9.45
N ALA A 36 8.90 -0.93 -9.45
CA ALA A 36 8.89 0.26 -8.58
C ALA A 36 7.70 1.18 -8.91
N ASN A 37 7.33 1.33 -10.18
CA ASN A 37 6.14 2.10 -10.55
C ASN A 37 4.84 1.41 -10.11
N GLU A 38 4.72 0.09 -10.26
CA GLU A 38 3.56 -0.69 -9.77
C GLU A 38 3.39 -0.53 -8.25
N TYR A 39 4.46 -0.75 -7.48
CA TYR A 39 4.41 -0.62 -6.02
C TYR A 39 4.17 0.82 -5.58
N ARG A 40 4.67 1.83 -6.31
CA ARG A 40 4.37 3.24 -6.00
C ARG A 40 2.87 3.53 -6.10
N THR A 41 2.19 3.01 -7.12
CA THR A 41 0.74 3.13 -7.28
C THR A 41 0.01 2.42 -6.13
N LEU A 42 0.38 1.17 -5.83
CA LEU A 42 -0.23 0.41 -4.72
C LEU A 42 -0.07 1.10 -3.37
N VAL A 43 1.12 1.63 -3.07
CA VAL A 43 1.38 2.38 -1.82
C VAL A 43 0.48 3.62 -1.73
N GLN A 44 0.25 4.33 -2.84
CA GLN A 44 -0.65 5.49 -2.85
C GLN A 44 -2.12 5.11 -2.63
N GLU A 45 -2.56 3.99 -3.23
CA GLU A 45 -3.92 3.47 -3.05
C GLU A 45 -4.16 3.03 -1.60
N LEU A 46 -3.26 2.22 -1.05
CA LEU A 46 -3.32 1.77 0.35
C LEU A 46 -3.27 2.95 1.33
N GLN A 47 -2.41 3.94 1.07
CA GLN A 47 -2.35 5.15 1.89
C GLN A 47 -3.69 5.90 1.87
N ALA A 48 -4.32 6.03 0.70
CA ALA A 48 -5.61 6.71 0.58
C ALA A 48 -6.71 5.96 1.33
N GLU A 49 -6.71 4.62 1.30
CA GLU A 49 -7.66 3.79 2.04
C GLU A 49 -7.45 3.89 3.56
N ILE A 50 -6.20 3.83 4.03
CA ILE A 50 -5.85 4.03 5.45
C ILE A 50 -6.36 5.39 5.93
N VAL A 51 -6.15 6.46 5.15
CA VAL A 51 -6.62 7.80 5.50
C VAL A 51 -8.15 7.85 5.56
N GLN A 52 -8.86 7.24 4.59
CA GLN A 52 -10.32 7.17 4.62
C GLN A 52 -10.84 6.50 5.90
N ILE A 53 -10.26 5.37 6.29
CA ILE A 53 -10.64 4.66 7.52
C ILE A 53 -10.37 5.51 8.77
N LEU A 54 -9.21 6.18 8.83
CA LEU A 54 -8.85 7.05 9.95
C LEU A 54 -9.77 8.28 10.06
N GLU A 55 -10.23 8.80 8.92
CA GLU A 55 -11.20 9.89 8.85
C GLU A 55 -12.65 9.43 9.07
N GLY A 56 -12.89 8.12 9.22
CA GLY A 56 -14.23 7.54 9.37
C GLY A 56 -15.07 7.62 8.09
N LEU A 57 -14.43 7.76 6.93
CA LEU A 57 -15.07 7.67 5.62
C LEU A 57 -15.19 6.19 5.25
N GLU A 58 -16.35 5.77 4.72
CA GLU A 58 -16.49 4.40 4.22
C GLU A 58 -15.48 4.17 3.08
N PRO A 59 -14.64 3.11 3.15
CA PRO A 59 -13.72 2.76 2.07
C PRO A 59 -14.54 2.56 0.79
N ARG A 60 -14.04 3.06 -0.35
CA ARG A 60 -14.70 2.80 -1.63
C ARG A 60 -14.73 1.29 -1.90
N ARG A 61 -15.89 0.66 -1.70
CA ARG A 61 -16.18 -0.66 -2.25
C ARG A 61 -16.06 -0.59 -3.77
N LEU A 62 -15.00 -1.18 -4.31
CA LEU A 62 -14.96 -1.54 -5.72
C LEU A 62 -15.83 -2.80 -5.88
N ASP A 63 -17.06 -2.61 -6.37
CA ASP A 63 -17.94 -3.70 -6.80
C ASP A 63 -17.44 -4.36 -8.10
#